data_AF-A0A4Y2DZ63-F1
#
_entry.id   AF-A0A4Y2DZ63-F1
#
_cell.length_a   1.000
_cell.length_b   1.000
_cell.length_c   1.000
_cell.angle_alpha   90.00
_cell.angle_beta   90.00
_cell.angle_gamma   90.00
#
_symmetry.space_group_name_H-M   'P 1'
#
loop_
_entity.id
_entity.type
_entity.pdbx_description
1 polymer ?
#
loop_
_entity_poly.entity_id
_entity_poly.type
_entity_poly.pdbx_seq_one_letter_code
_entity_poly.pdbx_strand_id
1 'polypeptide(L)'
;MLDSGSQRSLVKESCWKKLGLKGRQTVHRTGGIDNLVVETSFQKVRLEFSPHFDLEIFKIDVLIVNRISNLPNFRVNLQAWPHLEGLKLEDPEFYISSSVEILIRADLYADLIIGKSIKGGMGSPTAIITRLGWILSSTVNADANSRIQQSVIGHVQVEFDLKGF
;
A
#
# COMPACT_ATOMS: atom_id res chain seq x y z
N MET A 1 -0.70 0.64 -1.88
CA MET A 1 -0.59 -0.49 -0.93
C MET A 1 -0.17 0.01 0.42
N LEU A 2 -0.80 -0.49 1.48
CA LEU A 2 -0.40 -0.29 2.86
C LEU A 2 0.26 -1.58 3.37
N ASP A 3 1.47 -1.54 3.92
CA ASP A 3 2.24 -2.75 4.28
C ASP A 3 2.88 -2.63 5.67
N SER A 4 2.46 -3.52 6.59
CA SER A 4 2.96 -3.59 7.96
C SER A 4 4.26 -4.35 8.12
N GLY A 5 4.63 -5.17 7.13
CA GLY A 5 5.92 -5.85 7.11
C GLY A 5 7.06 -4.96 6.59
N SER A 6 6.73 -3.85 5.94
CA SER A 6 7.76 -2.98 5.36
C SER A 6 8.40 -2.05 6.39
N GLN A 7 9.71 -1.88 6.30
CA GLN A 7 10.45 -0.88 7.08
C GLN A 7 10.50 0.50 6.39
N ARG A 8 10.10 0.60 5.12
CA ARG A 8 10.16 1.83 4.33
C ARG A 8 8.95 1.98 3.41
N SER A 9 8.51 3.21 3.20
CA SER A 9 7.57 3.50 2.11
C SER A 9 8.33 3.60 0.79
N LEU A 10 7.76 3.07 -0.29
CA LEU A 10 8.37 2.95 -1.61
C LEU A 10 7.47 3.56 -2.69
N VAL A 11 8.09 4.12 -3.72
CA VAL A 11 7.41 4.51 -4.97
C VAL A 11 8.15 3.90 -6.15
N LYS A 12 7.39 3.36 -7.10
CA LYS A 12 7.94 2.83 -8.35
C LYS A 12 8.50 3.99 -9.19
N GLU A 13 9.70 3.82 -9.74
CA GLU A 13 10.38 4.85 -10.53
C GLU A 13 9.52 5.35 -11.69
N SER A 14 8.79 4.44 -12.36
CA SER A 14 7.87 4.81 -13.44
C SER A 14 6.72 5.70 -12.97
N CYS A 15 6.21 5.48 -11.75
CA CYS A 15 5.17 6.32 -11.15
C CYS A 15 5.77 7.69 -10.81
N TRP A 16 6.89 7.71 -10.09
CA TRP A 16 7.61 8.95 -9.75
C TRP A 16 7.92 9.82 -10.99
N LYS A 17 8.41 9.22 -12.08
CA LYS A 17 8.67 9.93 -13.35
C LYS A 17 7.40 10.55 -13.93
N LYS A 18 6.27 9.85 -13.90
CA LYS A 18 4.97 10.39 -14.36
C LYS A 18 4.51 11.57 -13.51
N LEU A 19 4.81 11.57 -12.21
CA LEU A 19 4.47 12.67 -11.30
C LEU A 19 5.33 13.93 -11.49
N GLY A 20 6.43 13.84 -12.23
CA GLY A 20 7.31 15.00 -12.47
C GLY A 20 7.98 15.57 -11.22
N LEU A 21 7.98 14.83 -10.10
CA LEU A 21 8.53 15.30 -8.83
C LEU A 21 10.07 15.23 -8.81
N LYS A 22 10.73 16.15 -8.09
CA LYS A 22 12.18 16.09 -7.91
C LYS A 22 12.55 15.20 -6.72
N GLY A 23 13.39 14.19 -6.96
CA GLY A 23 13.98 13.37 -5.91
C GLY A 23 15.24 14.00 -5.29
N ARG A 24 15.58 13.61 -4.06
CA ARG A 24 16.83 13.94 -3.37
C ARG A 24 17.57 12.65 -3.04
N GLN A 25 18.89 12.62 -3.25
CA GLN A 25 19.72 11.47 -2.88
C GLN A 25 19.79 11.31 -1.36
N THR A 26 19.74 10.08 -0.88
CA THR A 26 19.83 9.70 0.53
C THR A 26 20.64 8.41 0.68
N VAL A 27 21.37 8.27 1.77
CA VAL A 27 22.14 7.07 2.10
C VAL A 27 21.45 6.38 3.26
N HIS A 28 21.11 5.11 3.08
CA HIS A 28 20.49 4.29 4.11
C HIS A 28 21.45 3.20 4.55
N ARG A 29 21.63 3.06 5.86
CA ARG A 29 22.42 2.01 6.49
C ARG A 29 21.50 0.89 6.92
N THR A 30 21.78 -0.32 6.47
CA THR A 30 21.11 -1.54 6.93
C THR A 30 22.13 -2.39 7.66
N GLY A 31 21.87 -2.67 8.94
CA GLY A 31 22.73 -3.54 9.76
C GLY A 31 22.25 -4.99 9.68
N GLY A 32 23.16 -5.92 9.39
CA GLY A 32 22.94 -7.37 9.51
C GLY A 32 23.25 -7.88 10.92
N ILE A 33 22.87 -9.14 11.19
CA ILE A 33 23.12 -9.84 12.46
C ILE A 33 24.63 -9.93 12.78
N ASP A 34 25.48 -9.96 11.76
CA ASP A 34 26.94 -10.06 11.89
C ASP A 34 27.67 -8.69 12.00
N ASN A 35 26.98 -7.62 12.43
CA ASN A 35 27.50 -6.23 12.46
C ASN A 35 27.98 -5.67 11.10
N LEU A 36 27.70 -6.37 9.99
CA LEU A 36 27.89 -5.84 8.65
C LEU A 36 26.89 -4.72 8.39
N VAL A 37 27.40 -3.50 8.26
CA VAL A 37 26.61 -2.33 7.85
C VAL A 37 26.73 -2.19 6.33
N VAL A 38 25.64 -2.45 5.62
CA VAL A 38 25.54 -2.17 4.19
C VAL A 38 24.96 -0.77 4.03
N GLU A 39 25.73 0.12 3.40
CA GLU A 39 25.23 1.41 2.94
C GLU A 39 24.62 1.24 1.55
N THR A 40 23.38 1.66 1.37
CA THR A 40 22.74 1.71 0.05
C THR A 40 22.23 3.11 -0.19
N SER A 41 22.66 3.70 -1.31
CA SER A 41 22.15 4.99 -1.75
C SER A 41 20.82 4.80 -2.48
N PHE A 42 19.81 5.56 -2.08
CA PHE A 42 18.52 5.62 -2.74
C PHE A 42 18.23 7.07 -3.14
N GLN A 43 17.33 7.25 -4.10
CA GLN A 43 16.63 8.53 -4.22
C GLN A 43 15.38 8.50 -3.34
N LYS A 44 15.10 9.63 -2.71
CA LYS A 44 13.95 9.85 -1.84
C LYS A 44 13.15 11.02 -2.34
N VAL A 45 11.84 10.93 -2.27
CA VAL A 45 10.93 12.03 -2.59
C VAL A 45 9.89 12.15 -1.48
N ARG A 46 9.43 13.37 -1.24
CA ARG A 46 8.28 13.62 -0.38
C ARG A 46 7.04 13.62 -1.26
N LEU A 47 6.11 12.73 -0.95
CA LEU A 47 4.79 12.69 -1.59
C LEU A 47 3.78 13.38 -0.70
N GLU A 48 2.87 14.10 -1.34
CA GLU A 48 1.65 14.61 -0.74
C GLU A 48 0.48 13.97 -1.47
N PHE A 49 -0.52 13.48 -0.73
CA PHE A 49 -1.70 12.86 -1.30
C PHE A 49 -2.92 13.11 -0.41
N SER A 50 -4.09 13.09 -1.03
CA SER A 50 -5.37 13.19 -0.35
C SER A 50 -6.30 12.08 -0.84
N PRO A 51 -7.24 11.59 0.00
CA PRO A 51 -8.34 10.77 -0.50
C PRO A 51 -9.14 11.54 -1.54
N HIS A 52 -9.77 10.85 -2.48
CA HIS A 52 -10.56 11.49 -3.53
C HIS A 52 -11.88 12.12 -3.01
N PHE A 53 -12.25 11.86 -1.74
CA PHE A 53 -13.52 12.23 -1.13
C PHE A 53 -13.37 13.22 0.05
N ASP A 54 -12.15 13.60 0.41
CA ASP A 54 -11.83 14.56 1.46
C ASP A 54 -10.63 15.41 1.02
N LEU A 55 -10.47 16.61 1.58
CA LEU A 55 -9.37 17.52 1.27
C LEU A 55 -8.17 17.31 2.18
N GLU A 56 -8.12 16.20 2.89
CA GLU A 56 -7.11 15.96 3.90
C GLU A 56 -5.71 15.67 3.34
N ILE A 57 -4.76 16.46 3.84
CA ILE A 57 -3.31 16.50 3.67
C ILE A 57 -2.46 15.33 4.18
N PHE A 58 -2.23 14.22 3.46
CA PHE A 58 -1.23 13.23 3.90
C PHE A 58 0.14 13.48 3.28
N LYS A 59 1.20 13.43 4.09
CA LYS A 59 2.59 13.62 3.65
C LYS A 59 3.46 12.45 4.05
N ILE A 60 4.16 11.87 3.09
CA ILE A 60 5.05 10.74 3.34
C ILE A 60 6.38 10.88 2.62
N ASP A 61 7.40 10.34 3.25
CA ASP A 61 8.74 10.24 2.70
C ASP A 61 8.92 8.82 2.12
N VAL A 62 9.19 8.73 0.81
CA VAL A 62 9.27 7.44 0.09
C VAL A 62 10.62 7.26 -0.61
N LEU A 63 11.08 6.01 -0.71
CA LEU A 63 12.24 5.64 -1.51
C LEU A 63 11.83 5.27 -2.93
N ILE A 64 12.59 5.74 -3.92
CA ILE A 64 12.37 5.44 -5.33
C ILE A 64 13.00 4.09 -5.66
N VAL A 65 12.21 3.16 -6.19
CA VAL A 65 12.65 1.80 -6.53
C VAL A 65 12.18 1.40 -7.94
N ASN A 66 12.92 0.51 -8.61
CA ASN A 66 12.57 0.09 -9.98
C ASN A 66 11.32 -0.80 -10.03
N ARG A 67 11.06 -1.57 -8.96
CA ARG A 67 9.97 -2.54 -8.92
C ARG A 67 9.38 -2.64 -7.52
N ILE A 68 8.05 -2.71 -7.48
CA ILE A 68 7.26 -3.22 -6.36
C ILE A 68 6.49 -4.43 -6.90
N SER A 69 6.24 -5.43 -6.06
CA SER A 69 5.50 -6.64 -6.43
C SER A 69 4.11 -6.32 -7.00
N ASN A 70 3.58 -7.21 -7.83
CA ASN A 70 2.19 -7.12 -8.30
C ASN A 70 1.27 -7.74 -7.25
N LEU A 71 0.01 -7.29 -7.20
CA LEU A 71 -1.02 -7.84 -6.33
C LEU A 71 -2.41 -7.77 -6.96
N PRO A 72 -3.31 -8.72 -6.64
CA PRO A 72 -3.03 -9.98 -5.95
C PRO A 72 -2.19 -10.92 -6.83
N ASN A 73 -1.39 -11.78 -6.21
CA ASN A 73 -0.63 -12.85 -6.90
C ASN A 73 -1.43 -14.16 -7.00
N PHE A 74 -2.74 -14.09 -6.74
CA PHE A 74 -3.68 -15.21 -6.73
C PHE A 74 -5.02 -14.70 -7.28
N ARG A 75 -5.91 -15.62 -7.66
CA ARG A 75 -7.25 -15.27 -8.14
C ARG A 75 -8.18 -15.07 -6.95
N VAL A 76 -8.89 -13.95 -6.93
CA VAL A 76 -9.94 -13.67 -5.96
C VAL A 76 -11.30 -14.05 -6.55
N ASN A 77 -12.11 -14.80 -5.82
CA ASN A 77 -13.52 -15.00 -6.13
C ASN A 77 -14.40 -14.08 -5.26
N LEU A 78 -14.91 -12.99 -5.85
CA LEU A 78 -15.71 -11.99 -5.14
C LEU A 78 -17.04 -12.53 -4.59
N GLN A 79 -17.64 -13.55 -5.23
CA GLN A 79 -18.89 -14.15 -4.75
C GLN A 79 -18.73 -14.81 -3.37
N ALA A 80 -17.49 -15.05 -2.92
CA ALA A 80 -17.21 -15.61 -1.60
C ALA A 80 -17.34 -14.59 -0.46
N TRP A 81 -17.41 -13.28 -0.74
CA TRP A 81 -17.27 -12.20 0.26
C TRP A 81 -18.47 -11.23 0.28
N PRO A 82 -19.68 -11.71 0.65
CA PRO A 82 -20.89 -10.89 0.65
C PRO A 82 -20.83 -9.71 1.64
N HIS A 83 -19.99 -9.78 2.68
CA HIS A 83 -19.80 -8.69 3.64
C HIS A 83 -19.10 -7.46 3.05
N LEU A 84 -18.54 -7.56 1.85
CA LEU A 84 -17.96 -6.43 1.11
C LEU A 84 -18.97 -5.75 0.19
N GLU A 85 -20.15 -6.32 0.00
CA GLU A 85 -21.18 -5.78 -0.90
C GLU A 85 -21.61 -4.38 -0.43
N GLY A 86 -21.67 -3.44 -1.37
CA GLY A 86 -22.02 -2.05 -1.11
C GLY A 86 -20.91 -1.19 -0.48
N LEU A 87 -19.74 -1.75 -0.17
CA LEU A 87 -18.59 -0.95 0.28
C LEU A 87 -17.91 -0.27 -0.91
N LYS A 88 -17.67 1.03 -0.79
CA LYS A 88 -16.81 1.77 -1.70
C LYS A 88 -15.36 1.57 -1.29
N LEU A 89 -14.72 0.55 -1.87
CA LEU A 89 -13.30 0.26 -1.67
C LEU A 89 -12.44 1.25 -2.46
N GLU A 90 -11.28 1.61 -1.91
CA GLU A 90 -10.29 2.48 -2.58
C GLU A 90 -9.62 1.83 -3.79
N ASP A 91 -9.71 0.51 -3.86
CA ASP A 91 -9.35 -0.27 -5.02
C ASP A 91 -10.56 -1.09 -5.44
N PRO A 92 -11.42 -0.57 -6.32
CA PRO A 92 -12.55 -1.34 -6.84
C PRO A 92 -12.11 -2.59 -7.60
N GLU A 93 -10.92 -2.56 -8.20
CA GLU A 93 -10.35 -3.63 -9.02
C GLU A 93 -9.33 -4.49 -8.27
N PHE A 94 -9.40 -4.52 -6.93
CA PHE A 94 -8.44 -5.24 -6.08
C PHE A 94 -8.32 -6.75 -6.36
N TYR A 95 -9.28 -7.32 -7.09
CA TYR A 95 -9.30 -8.72 -7.51
C TYR A 95 -8.46 -8.96 -8.78
N ILE A 96 -8.05 -7.90 -9.49
CA ILE A 96 -7.23 -7.95 -10.70
C ILE A 96 -5.78 -7.72 -10.34
N SER A 97 -4.90 -8.63 -10.75
CA SER A 97 -3.46 -8.48 -10.54
C SER A 97 -2.95 -7.21 -11.23
N SER A 98 -2.46 -6.26 -10.47
CA SER A 98 -1.92 -4.99 -10.94
C SER A 98 -0.57 -4.69 -10.31
N SER A 99 0.25 -3.88 -10.99
CA SER A 99 1.55 -3.46 -10.46
C SER A 99 1.34 -2.40 -9.38
N VAL A 100 1.86 -2.63 -8.18
CA VAL A 100 1.81 -1.65 -7.11
C VAL A 100 2.72 -0.46 -7.48
N GLU A 101 2.14 0.74 -7.53
CA GLU A 101 2.91 1.95 -7.83
C GLU A 101 3.49 2.59 -6.56
N ILE A 102 2.75 2.55 -5.44
CA ILE A 102 3.16 3.12 -4.15
C ILE A 102 2.89 2.11 -3.03
N LEU A 103 3.91 1.89 -2.19
CA LEU A 103 3.84 1.12 -0.96
C LEU A 103 4.06 2.07 0.23
N ILE A 104 3.10 2.11 1.14
CA ILE A 104 3.12 2.95 2.33
C ILE A 104 3.33 2.02 3.53
N ARG A 105 4.39 2.28 4.31
CA ARG A 105 4.65 1.53 5.54
C ARG A 105 3.51 1.75 6.55
N ALA A 106 3.19 0.71 7.31
CA ALA A 106 2.07 0.73 8.24
C ALA A 106 2.29 1.48 9.56
N ASP A 107 3.44 2.09 9.81
CA ASP A 107 3.57 2.94 11.00
C ASP A 107 2.63 4.15 10.95
N LEU A 108 2.14 4.49 9.76
CA LEU A 108 1.06 5.46 9.55
C LEU A 108 -0.34 4.89 9.85
N TYR A 109 -0.49 3.60 10.15
CA TYR A 109 -1.83 3.00 10.41
C TYR A 109 -2.52 3.63 11.61
N ALA A 110 -1.77 3.95 12.66
CA ALA A 110 -2.34 4.56 13.85
C ALA A 110 -3.06 5.88 13.51
N ASP A 111 -2.49 6.64 12.56
CA ASP A 111 -3.04 7.92 12.13
C ASP A 111 -4.12 7.79 11.05
N LEU A 112 -4.17 6.64 10.35
CA LEU A 112 -5.08 6.38 9.25
C LEU A 112 -6.35 5.62 9.67
N ILE A 113 -6.29 4.74 10.66
CA ILE A 113 -7.43 3.90 11.05
C ILE A 113 -8.48 4.73 11.82
N ILE A 114 -9.73 4.68 11.36
CA ILE A 114 -10.88 5.35 12.01
C ILE A 114 -11.62 4.39 12.96
N GLY A 115 -11.33 3.09 12.90
CA GLY A 115 -11.73 2.10 13.91
C GLY A 115 -12.96 1.25 13.59
N LYS A 116 -13.68 1.48 12.46
CA LYS A 116 -14.70 0.51 12.00
C LYS A 116 -14.03 -0.59 11.17
N SER A 117 -14.43 -1.83 11.43
CA SER A 117 -14.03 -2.96 10.60
C SER A 117 -15.23 -3.88 10.37
N ILE A 118 -15.30 -4.46 9.18
CA ILE A 118 -16.30 -5.46 8.80
C ILE A 118 -15.53 -6.74 8.53
N LYS A 119 -15.66 -7.69 9.44
CA LYS A 119 -15.04 -9.00 9.32
C LYS A 119 -15.99 -9.93 8.57
N GLY A 120 -15.48 -10.63 7.57
CA GLY A 120 -16.19 -11.76 7.00
C GLY A 120 -15.91 -13.05 7.78
N GLY A 121 -16.35 -14.18 7.20
CA GLY A 121 -16.07 -15.51 7.74
C GLY A 121 -14.60 -15.93 7.65
N MET A 122 -14.29 -17.12 8.15
CA MET A 122 -12.95 -17.70 8.06
C MET A 122 -12.45 -17.74 6.60
N GLY A 123 -11.21 -17.30 6.36
CA GLY A 123 -10.60 -17.27 5.02
C GLY A 123 -11.00 -16.06 4.15
N SER A 124 -11.82 -15.14 4.68
CA SER A 124 -12.20 -13.91 3.98
C SER A 124 -11.43 -12.68 4.52
N PRO A 125 -11.26 -11.62 3.71
CA PRO A 125 -10.62 -10.39 4.16
C PRO A 125 -11.50 -9.64 5.15
N THR A 126 -10.86 -8.84 5.99
CA THR A 126 -11.53 -7.82 6.80
C THR A 126 -11.50 -6.49 6.05
N ALA A 127 -12.65 -5.85 5.86
CA ALA A 127 -12.69 -4.46 5.42
C ALA A 127 -12.44 -3.54 6.62
N ILE A 128 -11.58 -2.54 6.46
CA ILE A 128 -11.25 -1.56 7.50
C ILE A 128 -11.47 -0.17 6.92
N ILE A 129 -12.20 0.69 7.64
CA ILE A 129 -12.31 2.09 7.25
C ILE A 129 -11.08 2.85 7.77
N THR A 130 -10.44 3.57 6.85
CA THR A 130 -9.35 4.50 7.12
C THR A 130 -9.73 5.90 6.65
N ARG A 131 -8.90 6.90 6.98
CA ARG A 131 -9.01 8.26 6.42
C ARG A 131 -8.76 8.32 4.92
N LEU A 132 -8.18 7.25 4.37
CA LEU A 132 -8.05 7.09 2.93
C LEU A 132 -9.23 6.35 2.31
N GLY A 133 -10.15 5.81 3.11
CA GLY A 133 -11.32 5.06 2.65
C GLY A 133 -11.30 3.60 3.09
N TRP A 134 -12.17 2.77 2.48
CA TRP A 134 -12.25 1.35 2.83
C TRP A 134 -11.11 0.56 2.17
N ILE A 135 -10.32 -0.12 2.99
CA ILE A 135 -9.24 -1.01 2.55
C ILE A 135 -9.52 -2.45 2.97
N LEU A 136 -8.91 -3.42 2.27
CA LEU A 136 -8.98 -4.83 2.64
C LEU A 136 -7.71 -5.26 3.36
N SER A 137 -7.87 -5.75 4.58
CA SER A 137 -6.81 -6.37 5.38
C SER A 137 -7.03 -7.87 5.42
N SER A 138 -6.07 -8.66 4.96
CA SER A 138 -6.20 -10.11 5.00
C SER A 138 -4.89 -10.86 5.20
N THR A 139 -4.99 -12.01 5.86
CA THR A 139 -4.23 -13.20 5.53
C THR A 139 -5.15 -14.06 4.67
N VAL A 140 -4.92 -14.10 3.36
CA VAL A 140 -5.63 -15.06 2.51
C VAL A 140 -4.96 -16.40 2.73
N ASN A 141 -5.68 -17.38 3.28
CA ASN A 141 -5.27 -18.78 3.16
C ASN A 141 -5.42 -19.15 1.69
N ALA A 142 -4.40 -18.85 0.88
CA ALA A 142 -4.18 -19.63 -0.32
C ALA A 142 -3.81 -21.05 0.14
N ASP A 143 -4.30 -22.06 -0.58
CA ASP A 143 -4.25 -23.48 -0.22
C ASP A 143 -2.93 -23.93 0.46
N ALA A 144 -3.01 -24.99 1.27
CA ALA A 144 -2.03 -25.53 2.23
C ALA A 144 -0.56 -25.69 1.78
N ASN A 145 -0.22 -25.40 0.51
CA ASN A 145 1.13 -25.38 -0.05
C ASN A 145 1.68 -23.98 -0.37
N SER A 146 0.98 -22.89 -0.04
CA SER A 146 1.41 -21.54 -0.36
C SER A 146 1.73 -20.72 0.89
N ARG A 147 2.84 -19.95 0.81
CA ARG A 147 3.37 -19.15 1.93
C ARG A 147 2.33 -18.13 2.41
N ILE A 148 2.09 -18.10 3.71
CA ILE A 148 1.31 -17.05 4.38
C ILE A 148 1.99 -15.71 4.09
N GLN A 149 1.36 -14.87 3.27
CA GLN A 149 1.74 -13.47 3.11
C GLN A 149 0.68 -12.63 3.81
N GLN A 150 1.07 -11.94 4.89
CA GLN A 150 0.28 -10.84 5.41
C GLN A 150 0.33 -9.72 4.37
N SER A 151 -0.79 -9.43 3.73
CA SER A 151 -0.90 -8.33 2.78
C SER A 151 -2.19 -7.58 3.09
N VAL A 152 -2.05 -6.31 3.45
CA VAL A 152 -3.18 -5.38 3.40
C VAL A 152 -3.26 -4.90 1.95
N ILE A 153 -4.22 -5.47 1.22
CA ILE A 153 -4.53 -5.09 -0.15
C ILE A 153 -5.39 -3.83 -0.05
N GLY A 154 -4.71 -2.69 -0.07
CA GLY A 154 -5.30 -1.41 -0.45
C GLY A 154 -4.47 -0.83 -1.57
N HIS A 155 -4.85 -1.05 -2.83
CA HIS A 155 -4.39 -0.13 -3.86
C HIS A 155 -5.07 1.21 -3.54
N VAL A 156 -4.28 2.27 -3.46
CA VAL A 156 -4.84 3.62 -3.47
C VAL A 156 -4.57 4.05 -4.89
N GLN A 157 -5.60 4.11 -5.73
CA GLN A 157 -5.49 4.86 -6.96
C GLN A 157 -5.40 6.32 -6.53
N VAL A 158 -4.19 6.87 -6.61
CA VAL A 158 -4.02 8.30 -6.39
C VAL A 158 -4.51 9.00 -7.65
N GLU A 159 -5.73 9.53 -7.59
CA GLU A 159 -6.21 10.48 -8.58
C GLU A 159 -5.52 11.82 -8.30
N PHE A 160 -4.50 12.14 -9.10
CA PHE A 160 -3.72 13.36 -8.93
C PHE A 160 -4.50 14.54 -9.50
N ASP A 161 -5.09 15.35 -8.61
CA ASP A 161 -5.52 16.69 -8.96
C ASP A 161 -4.26 17.58 -9.04
N LEU A 162 -3.69 17.69 -10.24
CA LEU A 162 -2.48 18.47 -10.52
C LEU A 162 -2.76 19.97 -10.35
N LYS A 163 -2.67 20.49 -9.11
CA LYS A 163 -2.53 21.93 -8.89
C LYS A 163 -1.05 22.27 -8.75
N GLY A 164 -0.45 22.65 -9.87
CA GLY A 164 0.91 23.16 -9.93
C GLY A 164 1.06 24.46 -9.16
N PHE A 165 2.09 24.50 -8.31
CA PHE A 165 2.78 25.70 -7.88
C PHE A 165 4.29 25.39 -7.78
#